data_AF-A0A8T1W7V0-F1
#
_entry.id   AF-A0A8T1W7V0-F1
#
_cell.length_a   1.000
_cell.length_b   1.000
_cell.length_c   1.000
_cell.angle_alpha   90.00
_cell.angle_beta   90.00
_cell.angle_gamma   90.00
#
_symmetry.space_group_name_H-M   'P 1'
#
loop_
_entity.id
_entity.type
_entity.pdbx_description
1 polymer ?
#
loop_
_entity_poly.entity_id
_entity_poly.type
_entity_poly.pdbx_seq_one_letter_code
_entity_poly.pdbx_strand_id
1 'polypeptide(L)'
;MTEQVLRDFELLLMTKHRFALADVVVCMQRTVQDLHEVERSLTVAAASVLSYPDSDKICADTLGRISGQLEHLVGIAPTFLGEQEVAEFINALRDFERLSEGLETDMMPDIMKLHRAMTSISGDMTLLSEAVARSKSVCGLMTEKRDYLMRFLEEAVQVLENSNSRRVVQYGNTVEQLTAEFKLALEDEHLQSAKQLRFGIQAIETSMSTMLLPHFEICRTITTAYELVHF
;
A
#
# COMPACT_ATOMS: atom_id res chain seq x y z
N MET A 1 0.36 -2.81 10.42
CA MET A 1 1.53 -1.91 10.29
C MET A 1 2.08 -1.93 8.86
N THR A 2 2.33 -3.11 8.30
CA THR A 2 2.80 -3.33 6.91
C THR A 2 1.90 -2.70 5.85
N GLU A 3 0.58 -2.86 5.97
CA GLU A 3 -0.37 -2.24 5.02
C GLU A 3 -0.34 -0.71 5.02
N GLN A 4 -0.15 -0.08 6.19
CA GLN A 4 -0.08 1.38 6.27
C GLN A 4 1.18 1.90 5.58
N VAL A 5 2.32 1.26 5.83
CA VAL A 5 3.60 1.61 5.19
C VAL A 5 3.52 1.46 3.67
N LEU A 6 2.86 0.41 3.19
CA LEU A 6 2.63 0.21 1.75
C LEU A 6 1.76 1.32 1.16
N ARG A 7 0.65 1.69 1.81
CA ARG A 7 -0.22 2.79 1.34
C ARG A 7 0.51 4.13 1.31
N ASP A 8 1.29 4.44 2.36
CA ASP A 8 2.07 5.68 2.42
C ASP A 8 3.12 5.73 1.31
N PHE A 9 3.73 4.58 1.00
CA PHE A 9 4.68 4.45 -0.10
C PHE A 9 4.02 4.60 -1.48
N GLU A 10 2.86 3.98 -1.69
CA GLU A 10 2.06 4.15 -2.91
C GLU A 10 1.69 5.63 -3.14
N LEU A 11 1.28 6.34 -2.08
CA LEU A 11 1.00 7.78 -2.15
C LEU A 11 2.23 8.60 -2.53
N LEU A 12 3.40 8.25 -1.99
CA LEU A 12 4.67 8.89 -2.33
C LEU A 12 5.03 8.66 -3.81
N LEU A 13 4.87 7.44 -4.31
CA LEU A 13 5.11 7.10 -5.71
C LEU A 13 4.17 7.86 -6.64
N MET A 14 2.86 7.89 -6.33
CA MET A 14 1.86 8.68 -7.07
C MET A 14 2.24 10.17 -7.09
N THR A 15 2.63 10.73 -5.94
CA THR A 15 3.03 12.14 -5.83
C THR A 15 4.27 12.44 -6.66
N LYS A 16 5.26 11.54 -6.66
CA LYS A 16 6.50 11.68 -7.41
C LYS A 16 6.28 11.64 -8.92
N HIS A 17 5.37 10.78 -9.37
CA HIS A 17 5.15 10.53 -10.80
C HIS A 17 3.90 11.21 -11.37
N ARG A 18 3.19 12.02 -10.57
CA ARG A 18 1.91 12.68 -10.93
C ARG A 18 1.92 13.43 -12.26
N PHE A 19 3.04 14.08 -12.63
CA PHE A 19 3.10 14.84 -13.88
C PHE A 19 3.18 13.93 -15.10
N ALA A 20 3.99 12.87 -15.03
CA ALA A 20 4.06 11.88 -16.11
C ALA A 20 2.73 11.15 -16.32
N LEU A 21 1.96 10.95 -15.23
CA LEU A 21 0.61 10.39 -15.30
C LEU A 21 -0.42 11.41 -15.82
N ALA A 22 -0.28 12.69 -15.44
CA ALA A 22 -1.17 13.77 -15.87
C ALA A 22 -1.03 14.11 -17.37
N ASP A 23 0.13 13.86 -17.98
CA ASP A 23 0.35 14.10 -19.42
C ASP A 23 -0.71 13.41 -20.28
N VAL A 24 -1.14 12.19 -19.92
CA VAL A 24 -2.21 11.47 -20.65
C VAL A 24 -3.52 12.26 -20.62
N VAL A 25 -3.86 12.83 -19.46
CA VAL A 25 -5.07 13.67 -19.30
C VAL A 25 -4.97 14.91 -20.17
N VAL A 26 -3.82 15.58 -20.18
CA VAL A 26 -3.59 16.78 -20.98
C VAL A 26 -3.69 16.48 -22.47
N CYS A 27 -3.04 15.41 -22.94
CA CYS A 27 -3.13 14.97 -24.33
C CYS A 27 -4.57 14.61 -24.71
N MET A 28 -5.28 13.88 -23.84
CA MET A 28 -6.67 13.50 -24.07
C MET A 28 -7.59 14.73 -24.20
N GLN A 29 -7.40 15.73 -23.34
CA GLN A 29 -8.15 16.98 -23.40
C GLN A 29 -7.93 17.74 -24.71
N ARG A 30 -6.68 17.78 -25.20
CA ARG A 30 -6.37 18.41 -26.50
C ARG A 30 -7.02 17.66 -27.66
N THR A 31 -6.92 16.33 -27.68
CA THR A 31 -7.59 15.51 -28.70
C THR A 31 -9.10 15.72 -28.72
N VAL A 32 -9.75 15.84 -27.56
CA VAL A 32 -11.19 16.16 -27.48
C VAL A 32 -11.49 17.57 -28.01
N GLN A 33 -10.63 18.56 -27.74
CA GLN A 33 -10.78 19.90 -28.31
C GLN A 33 -10.68 19.90 -29.83
N ASP A 34 -9.73 19.14 -30.38
CA ASP A 34 -9.57 18.97 -31.82
C ASP A 34 -10.78 18.27 -32.45
N LEU A 35 -11.36 17.26 -31.78
CA LEU A 35 -12.60 16.62 -32.24
C LEU A 35 -13.78 17.61 -32.30
N HIS A 36 -13.90 18.51 -31.32
CA HIS A 36 -14.90 19.59 -31.37
C HIS A 36 -14.64 20.62 -32.49
N GLU A 37 -13.37 20.87 -32.84
CA GLU A 37 -13.03 21.72 -33.99
C GLU A 37 -13.42 21.04 -35.30
N VAL A 38 -13.21 19.73 -35.40
CA VAL A 38 -13.66 18.93 -36.54
C VAL A 38 -15.18 18.91 -36.65
N GLU A 39 -15.91 18.71 -35.55
CA GLU A 39 -17.38 18.77 -35.51
C GLU A 39 -17.91 20.11 -36.06
N ARG A 40 -17.33 21.22 -35.59
CA ARG A 40 -17.69 22.57 -36.05
C ARG A 40 -17.38 22.76 -37.53
N SER A 41 -16.18 22.36 -37.96
CA SER A 41 -15.77 22.47 -39.37
C SER A 41 -16.60 21.57 -40.30
N LEU A 42 -16.98 20.38 -39.84
CA LEU A 42 -17.80 19.43 -40.57
C LEU A 42 -19.21 19.98 -40.79
N THR A 43 -19.81 20.58 -39.76
CA THR A 43 -21.13 21.22 -39.85
C THR A 43 -21.15 22.33 -40.91
N VAL A 44 -20.11 23.17 -40.94
CA VAL A 44 -19.96 24.24 -41.94
C VAL A 44 -19.74 23.65 -43.33
N ALA A 45 -18.86 22.67 -43.48
CA ALA A 45 -18.58 22.02 -44.76
C ALA A 45 -19.82 21.34 -45.34
N ALA A 46 -20.60 20.62 -44.52
CA ALA A 46 -21.84 19.97 -44.94
C ALA A 46 -22.90 20.98 -45.40
N ALA A 47 -23.06 22.10 -44.68
CA ALA A 47 -23.97 23.17 -45.09
C ALA A 47 -23.54 23.83 -46.42
N SER A 48 -22.23 24.04 -46.59
CA SER A 48 -21.67 24.57 -47.84
C SER A 48 -21.93 23.62 -49.01
N VAL A 49 -21.69 22.31 -48.87
CA VAL A 49 -21.97 21.31 -49.93
C VAL A 49 -23.44 21.28 -50.34
N LEU A 50 -24.38 21.37 -49.38
CA LEU A 50 -25.83 21.40 -49.67
C LEU A 50 -26.29 22.66 -50.42
N SER A 51 -25.52 23.75 -50.34
CA SER A 51 -25.86 25.03 -50.96
C SER A 51 -25.33 25.18 -52.41
N TYR A 52 -24.47 24.27 -52.87
CA TYR A 52 -23.90 24.31 -54.22
C TYR A 52 -24.71 23.40 -55.18
N PRO A 53 -25.21 23.93 -56.32
CA PRO A 53 -26.08 23.19 -57.23
C PRO A 53 -25.42 22.01 -57.97
N ASP A 54 -24.09 21.98 -58.03
CA ASP A 54 -23.26 20.93 -58.67
C ASP A 54 -22.47 20.12 -57.62
N SER A 55 -23.01 19.98 -56.40
CA SER A 55 -22.34 19.26 -55.32
C SER A 55 -22.06 17.81 -55.72
N ASP A 56 -20.78 17.42 -55.74
CA ASP A 56 -20.39 16.06 -56.08
C ASP A 56 -20.95 15.07 -55.04
N LYS A 57 -21.68 14.06 -55.50
CA LYS A 57 -22.30 13.04 -54.64
C LYS A 57 -21.25 12.33 -53.78
N ILE A 58 -20.04 12.21 -54.31
CA ILE A 58 -18.87 11.62 -53.62
C ILE A 58 -18.46 12.45 -52.41
N CYS A 59 -18.56 13.78 -52.48
CA CYS A 59 -18.23 14.69 -51.40
C CYS A 59 -19.26 14.59 -50.25
N ALA A 60 -20.56 14.56 -50.59
CA ALA A 60 -21.62 14.38 -49.61
C ALA A 60 -21.53 13.02 -48.88
N ASP A 61 -21.25 11.94 -49.61
CA ASP A 61 -21.05 10.60 -49.02
C ASP A 61 -19.83 10.57 -48.09
N THR A 62 -18.74 11.25 -48.44
CA THR A 62 -17.53 11.35 -47.59
C THR A 62 -17.80 12.11 -46.30
N LEU A 63 -18.50 13.25 -46.36
CA LEU A 63 -18.88 14.01 -45.16
C LEU A 63 -19.83 13.21 -44.25
N GLY A 64 -20.77 12.45 -44.83
CA GLY A 64 -21.63 11.54 -44.06
C GLY A 64 -20.85 10.45 -43.33
N ARG A 65 -19.83 9.87 -43.96
CA ARG A 65 -18.93 8.89 -43.33
C ARG A 65 -18.10 9.51 -42.20
N ILE A 66 -17.57 10.72 -42.40
CA ILE A 66 -16.83 11.45 -41.37
C ILE A 66 -17.75 11.73 -40.17
N SER A 67 -19.00 12.17 -40.42
CA SER A 67 -19.98 12.40 -39.35
C SER A 67 -20.27 11.13 -38.54
N GLY A 68 -20.56 10.01 -39.22
CA GLY A 68 -20.85 8.75 -38.53
C GLY A 68 -19.65 8.22 -37.72
N GLN A 69 -18.43 8.39 -38.24
CA GLN A 69 -17.23 7.98 -37.51
C GLN A 69 -16.93 8.90 -36.32
N LEU A 70 -17.24 10.21 -36.42
CA LEU A 70 -17.13 11.14 -35.31
C LEU A 70 -18.12 10.81 -34.18
N GLU A 71 -19.37 10.47 -34.52
CA GLU A 71 -20.35 9.97 -33.55
C GLU A 71 -19.87 8.70 -32.85
N HIS A 72 -19.28 7.77 -33.61
CA HIS A 72 -18.67 6.57 -33.05
C HIS A 72 -17.52 6.92 -32.08
N LEU A 73 -16.62 7.82 -32.46
CA LEU A 73 -15.52 8.30 -31.61
C LEU A 73 -16.01 8.92 -30.29
N VAL A 74 -17.08 9.70 -30.33
CA VAL A 74 -17.71 10.25 -29.12
C VAL A 74 -18.27 9.13 -28.25
N GLY A 75 -18.87 8.09 -28.85
CA GLY A 75 -19.42 6.94 -28.13
C GLY A 75 -18.38 6.08 -27.40
N ILE A 76 -17.14 6.04 -27.91
CA ILE A 76 -16.03 5.28 -27.31
C ILE A 76 -15.04 6.16 -26.54
N ALA A 77 -15.33 7.45 -26.39
CA ALA A 77 -14.48 8.35 -25.64
C ALA A 77 -14.35 7.85 -24.19
N PRO A 78 -13.14 7.55 -23.71
CA PRO A 78 -12.93 6.93 -22.41
C PRO A 78 -13.37 7.86 -21.28
N THR A 79 -14.26 7.36 -20.43
CA THR A 79 -14.58 7.98 -19.13
C THR A 79 -13.55 7.64 -18.06
N PHE A 80 -12.77 6.59 -18.31
CA PHE A 80 -11.66 6.12 -17.48
C PHE A 80 -10.44 5.87 -18.36
N LEU A 81 -9.26 6.29 -17.91
CA LEU A 81 -8.01 6.18 -18.67
C LEU A 81 -7.30 4.84 -18.41
N GLY A 82 -8.02 3.75 -18.61
CA GLY A 82 -7.44 2.40 -18.57
C GLY A 82 -6.67 2.08 -19.85
N GLU A 83 -5.78 1.08 -19.78
CA GLU A 83 -4.92 0.73 -20.92
C GLU A 83 -5.73 0.27 -22.13
N GLN A 84 -6.79 -0.52 -21.90
CA GLN A 84 -7.64 -1.04 -22.97
C GLN A 84 -8.48 0.08 -23.59
N GLU A 85 -9.15 0.88 -22.76
CA GLU A 85 -10.06 1.94 -23.19
C GLU A 85 -9.31 3.00 -24.00
N VAL A 86 -8.10 3.36 -23.58
CA VAL A 86 -7.27 4.33 -24.30
C VAL A 86 -6.71 3.73 -25.60
N ALA A 87 -6.37 2.44 -25.62
CA ALA A 87 -5.93 1.77 -26.85
C ALA A 87 -7.06 1.68 -27.89
N GLU A 88 -8.28 1.33 -27.48
CA GLU A 88 -9.46 1.32 -28.33
C GLU A 88 -9.73 2.71 -28.92
N PHE A 89 -9.66 3.75 -28.08
CA PHE A 89 -9.83 5.14 -28.53
C PHE A 89 -8.75 5.57 -29.54
N ILE A 90 -7.47 5.30 -29.28
CA ILE A 90 -6.37 5.61 -30.21
C ILE A 90 -6.53 4.90 -31.55
N ASN A 91 -6.95 3.64 -31.55
CA ASN A 91 -7.19 2.89 -32.78
C ASN A 91 -8.31 3.51 -33.60
N ALA A 92 -9.41 3.90 -32.95
CA ALA A 92 -10.51 4.55 -33.65
C ALA A 92 -10.16 5.95 -34.17
N LEU A 93 -9.30 6.70 -33.47
CA LEU A 93 -8.77 7.99 -33.96
C LEU A 93 -7.93 7.78 -35.22
N ARG A 94 -7.13 6.72 -35.27
CA ARG A 94 -6.36 6.36 -36.46
C ARG A 94 -7.25 5.99 -37.64
N ASP A 95 -8.34 5.28 -37.39
CA ASP A 95 -9.32 4.95 -38.43
C ASP A 95 -10.08 6.20 -38.91
N PHE A 96 -10.32 7.16 -38.02
CA PHE A 96 -10.91 8.46 -38.36
C PHE A 96 -9.97 9.32 -39.21
N GLU A 97 -8.68 9.37 -38.88
CA GLU A 97 -7.66 10.08 -39.65
C GLU A 97 -7.62 9.63 -41.13
N ARG A 98 -7.72 8.32 -41.37
CA ARG A 98 -7.73 7.75 -42.74
C ARG A 98 -8.88 8.26 -43.60
N LEU A 99 -9.98 8.73 -43.01
CA LEU A 99 -11.08 9.33 -43.76
C LEU A 99 -10.71 10.70 -44.34
N SER A 100 -9.70 11.39 -43.77
CA SER A 100 -9.23 12.68 -44.28
C SER A 100 -8.49 12.58 -45.61
N GLU A 101 -7.92 11.41 -45.93
CA GLU A 101 -7.24 11.13 -47.21
C GLU A 101 -8.21 11.12 -48.40
N GLY A 102 -9.50 10.89 -48.14
CA GLY A 102 -10.56 10.90 -49.15
C GLY A 102 -11.15 12.28 -49.44
N LEU A 103 -10.71 13.34 -48.76
CA LEU A 103 -11.20 14.70 -48.97
C LEU A 103 -10.46 15.37 -50.13
N GLU A 104 -11.18 15.69 -51.20
CA GLU A 104 -10.65 16.54 -52.28
C GLU A 104 -10.59 18.00 -51.82
N THR A 105 -9.40 18.44 -51.38
CA THR A 105 -9.19 19.76 -50.78
C THR A 105 -9.24 20.93 -51.75
N ASP A 106 -9.20 20.65 -53.06
CA ASP A 106 -9.07 21.68 -54.10
C ASP A 106 -10.41 22.36 -54.47
N MET A 107 -11.54 21.86 -53.97
CA MET A 107 -12.86 22.28 -54.45
C MET A 107 -13.54 23.35 -53.60
N MET A 108 -13.32 23.41 -52.26
CA MET A 108 -14.02 24.37 -51.38
C MET A 108 -13.17 24.80 -50.16
N PRO A 109 -13.21 26.09 -49.77
CA PRO A 109 -12.44 26.60 -48.64
C PRO A 109 -12.85 26.00 -47.29
N ASP A 110 -14.11 25.60 -47.12
CA ASP A 110 -14.59 24.98 -45.87
C ASP A 110 -14.18 23.50 -45.76
N ILE A 111 -14.06 22.79 -46.88
CA ILE A 111 -13.48 21.43 -46.93
C ILE A 111 -11.99 21.48 -46.57
N MET A 112 -11.27 22.51 -47.04
CA MET A 112 -9.87 22.72 -46.66
C MET A 112 -9.71 22.99 -45.14
N LYS A 113 -10.63 23.74 -44.52
CA LYS A 113 -10.62 23.94 -43.06
C LYS A 113 -10.89 22.64 -42.32
N LEU A 114 -11.86 21.84 -42.76
CA LEU A 114 -12.14 20.51 -42.20
C LEU A 114 -10.93 19.60 -42.29
N HIS A 115 -10.29 19.50 -43.45
CA HIS A 115 -9.07 18.71 -43.63
C HIS A 115 -7.94 19.18 -42.71
N ARG A 116 -7.78 20.50 -42.51
CA ARG A 116 -6.80 21.06 -41.56
C ARG A 116 -7.12 20.69 -40.11
N ALA A 117 -8.39 20.74 -39.72
CA ALA A 117 -8.82 20.32 -38.38
C ALA A 117 -8.57 18.81 -38.15
N MET A 118 -8.87 17.97 -39.15
CA MET A 118 -8.62 16.52 -39.08
C MET A 118 -7.13 16.18 -39.03
N THR A 119 -6.27 16.93 -39.73
CA THR A 119 -4.81 16.73 -39.68
C THR A 119 -4.18 17.19 -38.37
N SER A 120 -4.80 18.16 -37.65
CA SER A 120 -4.37 18.52 -36.29
C SER A 120 -4.47 17.34 -35.32
N ILE A 121 -5.55 16.55 -35.43
CA ILE A 121 -5.77 15.34 -34.61
C ILE A 121 -4.61 14.36 -34.72
N SER A 122 -3.98 14.24 -35.89
CA SER A 122 -2.85 13.32 -36.10
C SER A 122 -1.65 13.64 -35.19
N GLY A 123 -1.32 14.93 -35.07
CA GLY A 123 -0.26 15.41 -34.18
C GLY A 123 -0.56 15.10 -32.72
N ASP A 124 -1.78 15.42 -32.28
CA ASP A 124 -2.21 15.19 -30.90
C ASP A 124 -2.42 13.70 -30.57
N MET A 125 -2.85 12.88 -31.53
CA MET A 125 -2.92 11.42 -31.40
C MET A 125 -1.53 10.81 -31.17
N THR A 126 -0.51 11.31 -31.87
CA THR A 126 0.88 10.88 -31.67
C THR A 126 1.34 11.23 -30.25
N LEU A 127 1.10 12.47 -29.80
CA LEU A 127 1.42 12.90 -28.44
C LEU A 127 0.68 12.07 -27.37
N LEU A 128 -0.60 11.77 -27.60
CA LEU A 128 -1.40 10.92 -26.72
C LEU A 128 -0.82 9.50 -26.64
N SER A 129 -0.46 8.91 -27.78
CA SER A 129 0.16 7.58 -27.83
C SER A 129 1.47 7.52 -27.05
N GLU A 130 2.32 8.54 -27.18
CA GLU A 130 3.56 8.64 -26.42
C GLU A 130 3.31 8.85 -24.92
N ALA A 131 2.34 9.70 -24.55
CA ALA A 131 1.96 9.93 -23.16
C ALA A 131 1.46 8.64 -22.51
N VAL A 132 0.66 7.85 -23.22
CA VAL A 132 0.16 6.54 -22.76
C VAL A 132 1.30 5.55 -22.58
N ALA A 133 2.25 5.48 -23.52
CA ALA A 133 3.42 4.63 -23.39
C ALA A 133 4.28 5.02 -22.17
N ARG A 134 4.49 6.32 -21.94
CA ARG A 134 5.17 6.83 -20.74
C ARG A 134 4.42 6.48 -19.47
N SER A 135 3.11 6.69 -19.43
CA SER A 135 2.25 6.37 -18.28
C SER A 135 2.32 4.86 -17.96
N LYS A 136 2.22 4.00 -18.97
CA LYS A 136 2.38 2.55 -18.82
C LYS A 136 3.75 2.17 -18.22
N SER A 137 4.83 2.77 -18.71
CA SER A 137 6.18 2.54 -18.18
C SER A 137 6.29 2.97 -16.70
N VAL A 138 5.73 4.13 -16.36
CA VAL A 138 5.71 4.67 -14.99
C VAL A 138 4.89 3.76 -14.06
N CYS A 139 3.70 3.34 -14.47
CA CYS A 139 2.87 2.40 -13.72
C CYS A 139 3.62 1.08 -13.49
N GLY A 140 4.30 0.54 -14.51
CA GLY A 140 5.13 -0.65 -14.38
C GLY A 140 6.23 -0.49 -13.32
N LEU A 141 6.97 0.62 -13.36
CA LEU A 141 8.01 0.92 -12.37
C LEU A 141 7.45 1.07 -10.95
N MET A 142 6.27 1.70 -10.81
CA MET A 142 5.62 1.88 -9.51
C MET A 142 5.18 0.54 -8.92
N THR A 143 4.61 -0.34 -9.74
CA THR A 143 4.26 -1.72 -9.36
C THR A 143 5.50 -2.49 -8.92
N GLU A 144 6.59 -2.45 -9.70
CA GLU A 144 7.84 -3.13 -9.35
C GLU A 144 8.38 -2.67 -7.98
N LYS A 145 8.38 -1.35 -7.73
CA LYS A 145 8.84 -0.78 -6.46
C LYS A 145 7.95 -1.17 -5.29
N ARG A 146 6.64 -1.18 -5.49
CA ARG A 146 5.66 -1.63 -4.49
C ARG A 146 5.90 -3.09 -4.13
N ASP A 147 6.04 -3.95 -5.12
CA ASP A 147 6.23 -5.39 -4.94
C ASP A 147 7.60 -5.70 -4.31
N TYR A 148 8.62 -4.91 -4.62
CA TYR A 148 9.90 -4.98 -3.92
C TYR A 148 9.77 -4.61 -2.44
N LEU A 149 9.10 -3.51 -2.11
CA LEU A 149 8.90 -3.10 -0.71
C LEU A 149 8.07 -4.14 0.05
N MET A 150 7.04 -4.71 -0.58
CA MET A 150 6.23 -5.76 0.02
C MET A 150 7.08 -6.97 0.41
N ARG A 151 7.87 -7.51 -0.53
CA ARG A 151 8.80 -8.62 -0.26
C ARG A 151 9.82 -8.28 0.82
N PHE A 152 10.40 -7.09 0.76
CA PHE A 152 11.35 -6.63 1.77
C PHE A 152 10.72 -6.58 3.18
N LEU A 153 9.49 -6.09 3.30
CA LEU A 153 8.77 -6.03 4.58
C LEU A 153 8.44 -7.44 5.09
N GLU A 154 8.04 -8.36 4.21
CA GLU A 154 7.83 -9.78 4.56
C GLU A 154 9.11 -10.44 5.07
N GLU A 155 10.24 -10.24 4.37
CA GLU A 155 11.55 -10.72 4.80
C GLU A 155 11.97 -10.12 6.15
N ALA A 156 11.74 -8.82 6.35
CA ALA A 156 12.07 -8.15 7.61
C ALA A 156 11.24 -8.71 8.78
N VAL A 157 9.94 -8.96 8.58
CA VAL A 157 9.09 -9.63 9.58
C VAL A 157 9.64 -11.01 9.91
N GLN A 158 9.98 -11.81 8.90
CA GLN A 158 10.52 -13.15 9.11
C GLN A 158 11.86 -13.13 9.88
N VAL A 159 12.74 -12.19 9.58
CA VAL A 159 14.02 -12.02 10.32
C VAL A 159 13.77 -11.64 11.78
N LEU A 160 12.82 -10.74 12.05
CA LEU A 160 12.45 -10.34 13.40
C LEU A 160 11.87 -11.51 14.20
N GLU A 161 10.98 -12.29 13.59
CA GLU A 161 10.40 -13.49 14.21
C GLU A 161 11.45 -14.56 14.53
N ASN A 162 12.38 -14.80 13.59
CA ASN A 162 13.49 -15.73 13.78
C ASN A 162 14.44 -15.27 14.89
N SER A 163 14.75 -13.96 14.93
CA SER A 163 15.58 -13.36 15.97
C SER A 163 14.93 -13.46 17.34
N ASN A 164 13.64 -13.14 17.44
CA ASN A 164 12.87 -13.27 18.67
C ASN A 164 12.81 -14.72 19.13
N SER A 165 12.54 -15.67 18.22
CA SER A 165 12.53 -17.10 18.54
C SER A 165 13.86 -17.57 19.11
N ARG A 166 14.98 -17.18 18.49
CA ARG A 166 16.33 -17.48 19.01
C ARG A 166 16.57 -16.88 20.40
N ARG A 167 16.16 -15.63 20.63
CA ARG A 167 16.28 -14.97 21.93
C ARG A 167 15.47 -15.67 23.02
N VAL A 168 14.24 -16.10 22.71
CA VAL A 168 13.40 -16.85 23.66
C VAL A 168 14.08 -18.16 24.08
N VAL A 169 14.64 -18.90 23.12
CA VAL A 169 15.41 -20.12 23.42
C VAL A 169 16.63 -19.84 24.28
N GLN A 170 17.39 -18.78 23.97
CA GLN A 170 18.54 -18.37 24.78
C GLN A 170 18.15 -18.06 26.23
N TYR A 171 17.08 -17.29 26.45
CA TYR A 171 16.59 -17.00 27.80
C TYR A 171 16.13 -18.25 28.53
N GLY A 172 15.45 -19.19 27.84
CA GLY A 172 15.09 -20.48 28.42
C GLY A 172 16.30 -21.24 28.95
N ASN A 173 17.35 -21.37 28.13
CA ASN A 173 18.59 -22.04 28.52
C ASN A 173 19.28 -21.34 29.71
N THR A 174 19.33 -20.01 29.72
CA THR A 174 19.89 -19.24 30.83
C THR A 174 19.11 -19.46 32.13
N VAL A 175 17.79 -19.48 32.07
CA VAL A 175 16.94 -19.76 33.25
C VAL A 175 17.16 -21.17 33.77
N GLU A 176 17.27 -22.17 32.89
CA GLU A 176 17.58 -23.55 33.29
C GLU A 176 18.95 -23.65 33.96
N GLN A 177 19.98 -23.03 33.38
CA GLN A 177 21.32 -23.00 33.96
C GLN A 177 21.32 -22.34 35.34
N LEU A 178 20.75 -21.14 35.47
CA LEU A 178 20.66 -20.43 36.75
C LEU A 178 19.86 -21.23 37.78
N THR A 179 18.81 -21.92 37.36
CA THR A 179 18.03 -22.80 38.24
C THR A 179 18.84 -23.99 38.71
N ALA A 180 19.68 -24.58 37.85
CA ALA A 180 20.58 -25.67 38.21
C ALA A 180 21.68 -25.21 39.18
N GLU A 181 22.32 -24.07 38.89
CA GLU A 181 23.31 -23.43 39.78
C GLU A 181 22.70 -23.10 41.14
N PHE A 182 21.48 -22.56 41.17
CA PHE A 182 20.75 -22.29 42.41
C PHE A 182 20.44 -23.56 43.20
N LYS A 183 20.03 -24.66 42.53
CA LYS A 183 19.82 -25.96 43.18
C LYS A 183 21.11 -26.50 43.80
N LEU A 184 22.22 -26.45 43.06
CA LEU A 184 23.53 -26.85 43.57
C LEU A 184 23.95 -25.99 44.78
N ALA A 185 23.74 -24.68 44.73
CA ALA A 185 24.01 -23.78 45.84
C ALA A 185 23.12 -24.06 47.07
N LEU A 186 21.89 -24.53 46.88
CA LEU A 186 21.04 -24.98 47.99
C LEU A 186 21.50 -26.30 48.61
N GLU A 187 22.19 -27.13 47.83
CA GLU A 187 22.80 -28.39 48.27
C GLU A 187 24.15 -28.18 48.94
N ASP A 188 24.69 -26.95 48.95
CA ASP A 188 25.94 -26.59 49.61
C ASP A 188 25.95 -27.02 51.09
N GLU A 189 27.03 -27.71 51.46
CA GLU A 189 27.21 -28.35 52.75
C GLU A 189 27.16 -27.34 53.91
N HIS A 190 27.62 -26.10 53.72
CA HIS A 190 27.54 -25.06 54.73
C HIS A 190 26.10 -24.58 54.94
N LEU A 191 25.31 -24.50 53.87
CA LEU A 191 23.89 -24.13 53.96
C LEU A 191 23.07 -25.25 54.62
N GLN A 192 23.37 -26.51 54.28
CA GLN A 192 22.77 -27.68 54.93
C GLN A 192 23.15 -27.75 56.42
N SER A 193 24.42 -27.54 56.73
CA SER A 193 24.93 -27.51 58.11
C SER A 193 24.27 -26.38 58.92
N ALA A 194 24.09 -25.20 58.34
CA ALA A 194 23.39 -24.09 58.99
C ALA A 194 21.91 -24.41 59.26
N LYS A 195 21.22 -25.06 58.31
CA LYS A 195 19.84 -25.56 58.52
C LYS A 195 19.78 -26.59 59.64
N GLN A 196 20.69 -27.57 59.62
CA GLN A 196 20.78 -28.61 60.66
C GLN A 196 21.08 -28.01 62.04
N LEU A 197 22.03 -27.07 62.13
CA LEU A 197 22.37 -26.38 63.36
C LEU A 197 21.16 -25.59 63.91
N ARG A 198 20.41 -24.90 63.04
CA ARG A 198 19.18 -24.20 63.44
C ARG A 198 18.13 -25.17 64.00
N PHE A 199 17.93 -26.32 63.37
CA PHE A 199 17.03 -27.35 63.92
C PHE A 199 17.53 -27.90 65.25
N GLY A 200 18.85 -28.12 65.39
CA GLY A 200 19.46 -28.54 66.65
C GLY A 200 19.25 -27.54 67.77
N ILE A 201 19.47 -26.25 67.52
CA ILE A 201 19.20 -25.17 68.48
C ILE A 201 17.73 -25.17 68.87
N GLN A 202 16.80 -25.22 67.90
CA GLN A 202 15.37 -25.20 68.18
C GLN A 202 14.91 -26.44 68.99
N ALA A 203 15.49 -27.61 68.72
CA ALA A 203 15.23 -28.82 69.49
C ALA A 203 15.75 -28.69 70.93
N ILE A 204 16.95 -28.13 71.12
CA ILE A 204 17.51 -27.84 72.44
C ILE A 204 16.65 -26.82 73.19
N GLU A 205 16.26 -25.71 72.57
CA GLU A 205 15.38 -24.70 73.17
C GLU A 205 14.03 -25.28 73.59
N THR A 206 13.43 -26.12 72.74
CA THR A 206 12.16 -26.79 73.05
C THR A 206 12.33 -27.76 74.22
N SER A 207 13.41 -28.55 74.22
CA SER A 207 13.73 -29.48 75.30
C SER A 207 13.98 -28.74 76.62
N MET A 208 14.80 -27.68 76.61
CA MET A 208 15.09 -26.84 77.78
C MET A 208 13.82 -26.17 78.30
N SER A 209 12.98 -25.61 77.43
CA SER A 209 11.72 -25.01 77.83
C SER A 209 10.81 -26.04 78.50
N THR A 210 10.70 -27.23 77.94
CA THR A 210 9.90 -28.33 78.49
C THR A 210 10.43 -28.80 79.85
N MET A 211 11.76 -28.87 80.01
CA MET A 211 12.40 -29.28 81.26
C MET A 211 12.31 -28.20 82.34
N LEU A 212 12.46 -26.93 81.99
CA LEU A 212 12.48 -25.82 82.94
C LEU A 212 11.08 -25.34 83.34
N LEU A 213 10.05 -25.62 82.53
CA LEU A 213 8.68 -25.19 82.78
C LEU A 213 8.15 -25.64 84.16
N PRO A 214 8.28 -26.92 84.58
CA PRO A 214 7.86 -27.33 85.92
C PRO A 214 8.63 -26.63 87.04
N HIS A 215 9.92 -26.34 86.83
CA HIS A 215 10.73 -25.61 87.81
C HIS A 215 10.28 -24.15 87.94
N PHE A 216 9.99 -23.48 86.83
CA PHE A 216 9.41 -22.14 86.86
C PHE A 216 8.05 -22.13 87.55
N GLU A 217 7.21 -23.14 87.32
CA GLU A 217 5.92 -23.29 88.00
C GLU A 217 6.07 -23.51 89.51
N ILE A 218 7.02 -24.33 89.96
CA ILE A 218 7.34 -24.52 91.38
C ILE A 218 7.82 -23.21 92.00
N CYS A 219 8.81 -22.54 91.40
CA CYS A 219 9.33 -21.26 91.90
C CYS A 219 8.24 -20.20 91.98
N ARG A 220 7.37 -20.12 90.96
CA ARG A 220 6.22 -19.22 90.97
C ARG A 220 5.27 -19.56 92.12
N THR A 221 4.95 -20.83 92.32
CA THR A 221 4.07 -21.30 93.40
C THR A 221 4.65 -20.99 94.78
N ILE A 222 5.94 -21.22 94.99
CA ILE A 222 6.65 -20.86 96.23
C ILE A 222 6.60 -19.35 96.45
N THR A 223 6.87 -18.55 95.42
CA THR A 223 6.85 -17.09 95.51
C THR A 223 5.46 -16.58 95.88
N THR A 224 4.41 -17.05 95.20
CA THR A 224 3.02 -16.70 95.53
C THR A 224 2.63 -17.16 96.93
N ALA A 225 3.08 -18.34 97.38
CA ALA A 225 2.86 -18.80 98.75
C ALA A 225 3.60 -17.93 99.78
N TYR A 226 4.82 -17.47 99.48
CA TYR A 226 5.59 -16.58 100.35
C TYR A 226 4.93 -15.19 100.45
N GLU A 227 4.42 -14.67 99.34
CA GLU A 227 3.68 -13.40 99.29
C GLU A 227 2.35 -13.49 100.07
N LEU A 228 1.66 -14.63 100.05
CA LEU A 228 0.41 -14.86 100.78
C LEU A 228 0.60 -15.10 102.30
N VAL A 229 1.79 -15.52 102.75
CA VAL A 229 2.11 -15.77 104.17
C VAL A 229 2.60 -14.50 104.89
N HIS A 230 2.93 -13.44 104.14
CA HIS A 230 3.37 -12.14 104.67
C HIS A 230 2.30 -11.03 104.64
N PHE A 231 1.02 -11.39 104.49
CA PHE A 231 -0.16 -10.57 104.82
C PHE A 231 -0.86 -11.12 106.05
#